data_AF-A0A6C0D0T0-F1
#
_entry.id   AF-A0A6C0D0T0-F1
#
_cell.length_a   1.000
_cell.length_b   1.000
_cell.length_c   1.000
_cell.angle_alpha   90.00
_cell.angle_beta   90.00
_cell.angle_gamma   90.00
#
_symmetry.space_group_name_H-M   'P 1'
#
loop_
_entity.id
_entity.type
_entity.pdbx_description
1 polymer ?
#
loop_
_entity_poly.entity_id
_entity_poly.type
_entity_poly.pdbx_seq_one_letter_code
_entity_poly.pdbx_strand_id
1 'polypeptide(L)'
;MNIICFLTVHPSTLFYNFCKRLKNEKYDVYICIDDNNYNIPNCDDGNINILKLENKLCEDAGFKNTVTYCKNRACSRDKALYYFCKNDIDFQYIWFIEEDVFIPRIYTLINIDNKYDTGDLLSPTNKVWYNKNDSN
;
A
#
# COMPACT_ATOMS: atom_id res chain seq x y z
N MET A 1 -8.71 10.67 -5.00
CA MET A 1 -7.34 10.57 -4.47
C MET A 1 -6.91 9.12 -4.59
N ASN A 2 -5.67 8.84 -4.98
CA ASN A 2 -5.13 7.47 -4.99
C ASN A 2 -4.25 7.23 -3.76
N ILE A 3 -3.99 5.98 -3.41
CA ILE A 3 -3.16 5.62 -2.25
C ILE A 3 -1.89 4.91 -2.72
N ILE A 4 -0.77 5.25 -2.09
CA ILE A 4 0.46 4.45 -2.11
C ILE A 4 0.66 3.91 -0.69
N CYS A 5 0.62 2.60 -0.52
CA CYS A 5 0.86 1.94 0.76
C CYS A 5 2.13 1.07 0.69
N PHE A 6 3.17 1.50 1.38
CA PHE A 6 4.40 0.71 1.53
C PHE A 6 4.24 -0.36 2.60
N LEU A 7 4.63 -1.59 2.27
CA LEU A 7 4.62 -2.75 3.15
C LEU A 7 6.03 -2.94 3.70
N THR A 8 6.22 -2.63 4.98
CA THR A 8 7.54 -2.56 5.61
C THR A 8 7.59 -3.42 6.87
N VAL A 9 8.78 -3.85 7.28
CA VAL A 9 8.99 -4.46 8.61
C VAL A 9 9.60 -3.44 9.56
N HIS A 10 10.76 -2.90 9.18
CA HIS A 10 11.54 -1.94 9.98
C HIS A 10 12.05 -0.80 9.09
N PRO A 11 11.17 0.15 8.70
CA PRO A 11 11.56 1.23 7.79
C PRO A 11 12.68 2.09 8.40
N SER A 12 13.65 2.50 7.59
CA SER A 12 14.69 3.44 8.05
C SER A 12 14.19 4.89 8.01
N THR A 13 14.82 5.80 8.76
CA THR A 13 14.53 7.24 8.66
C THR A 13 14.68 7.77 7.23
N LEU A 14 15.63 7.23 6.46
CA LEU A 14 15.79 7.56 5.04
C LEU A 14 14.55 7.16 4.22
N PHE A 15 13.96 6.02 4.53
CA PHE A 15 12.74 5.53 3.87
C PHE A 15 11.53 6.40 4.20
N TYR A 16 11.35 6.82 5.46
CA TYR A 16 10.33 7.81 5.82
C TYR A 16 10.48 9.09 5.00
N ASN A 17 11.70 9.64 4.92
CA ASN A 17 11.99 10.83 4.13
C ASN A 17 11.72 10.63 2.63
N PHE A 18 11.96 9.43 2.10
CA PHE A 18 11.58 9.10 0.73
C PHE A 18 10.07 9.13 0.55
N CYS A 19 9.31 8.46 1.42
CA CYS A 19 7.84 8.40 1.34
C CYS A 19 7.20 9.79 1.41
N LYS A 20 7.72 10.68 2.26
CA LYS A 20 7.24 12.07 2.35
C LYS A 20 7.35 12.82 1.03
N ARG A 21 8.41 12.58 0.25
CA ARG A 21 8.58 13.21 -1.07
C ARG A 21 7.59 12.68 -2.11
N LEU A 22 6.97 11.54 -1.88
CA LEU A 22 5.98 10.96 -2.79
C LEU A 22 4.58 11.57 -2.63
N LYS A 23 4.27 12.13 -1.46
CA LYS A 23 2.97 12.77 -1.24
C LYS A 23 2.79 13.96 -2.17
N ASN A 24 1.61 14.05 -2.77
CA ASN A 24 1.21 15.14 -3.64
C ASN A 24 -0.32 15.16 -3.77
N GLU A 25 -0.86 16.07 -4.58
CA GLU A 25 -2.31 16.22 -4.80
C GLU A 25 -3.02 14.97 -5.37
N LYS A 26 -2.28 14.01 -5.95
CA LYS A 26 -2.83 12.77 -6.50
C LYS A 26 -2.72 11.57 -5.56
N TYR A 27 -1.74 11.58 -4.66
CA TYR A 27 -1.49 10.44 -3.77
C TYR A 27 -1.39 10.85 -2.31
N ASP A 28 -2.18 10.14 -1.50
CA ASP A 28 -1.86 9.94 -0.09
C ASP A 28 -0.91 8.77 0.09
N VAL A 29 0.04 8.93 1.01
CA VAL A 29 1.11 7.96 1.23
C VAL A 29 0.96 7.35 2.62
N TYR A 30 0.98 6.03 2.65
CA TYR A 30 0.88 5.20 3.85
C TYR A 30 2.14 4.33 3.97
N ILE A 31 2.59 4.12 5.21
CA ILE A 31 3.60 3.12 5.57
C ILE A 31 2.95 2.14 6.53
N CYS A 32 2.76 0.91 6.09
CA CYS A 32 2.30 -0.18 6.93
C CYS A 32 3.49 -0.93 7.52
N ILE A 33 3.52 -1.00 8.85
CA ILE A 33 4.62 -1.58 9.63
C ILE A 33 4.19 -2.94 10.17
N ASP A 34 4.95 -3.96 9.81
CA ASP A 34 4.69 -5.35 10.22
C ASP A 34 5.03 -5.59 11.70
N ASP A 35 6.14 -5.06 12.20
CA ASP A 35 6.54 -5.33 13.58
C ASP A 35 5.76 -4.46 14.60
N ASN A 36 4.94 -5.14 15.41
CA ASN A 36 4.20 -4.53 16.53
C ASN A 36 5.11 -3.80 17.53
N ASN A 37 6.36 -4.23 17.67
CA ASN A 37 7.31 -3.65 18.63
C ASN A 37 8.19 -2.56 18.02
N TYR A 38 8.05 -2.27 16.72
CA TYR A 38 8.88 -1.27 16.07
C TYR A 38 8.61 0.13 16.63
N ASN A 39 9.66 0.81 17.07
CA ASN A 39 9.59 2.18 17.54
C ASN A 39 9.67 3.13 16.37
N ILE A 40 8.56 3.81 16.08
CA ILE A 40 8.49 4.79 15.01
C ILE A 40 9.43 5.95 15.37
N PRO A 41 10.42 6.28 14.51
CA PRO A 41 11.32 7.40 14.76
C PRO A 41 10.54 8.70 14.87
N ASN A 42 11.04 9.65 15.67
CA ASN A 42 10.48 11.01 15.77
C ASN A 42 10.84 11.84 14.52
N CYS A 43 10.42 11.35 13.37
CA CYS A 43 10.51 12.01 12.09
C CYS A 43 9.13 12.08 11.42
N ASP A 44 8.05 11.79 12.14
CA ASP A 44 6.70 12.01 11.63
C ASP A 44 6.35 13.50 11.77
N ASP A 45 6.07 14.15 10.65
CA ASP A 45 5.63 15.54 10.58
C ASP A 45 4.16 15.65 10.14
N GLY A 46 3.42 14.52 10.15
CA GLY A 46 2.04 14.43 9.71
C GLY A 46 1.86 14.42 8.18
N ASN A 47 2.96 14.47 7.41
CA ASN A 47 2.85 14.41 5.96
C ASN A 47 2.50 13.00 5.46
N ILE A 48 2.82 11.93 6.18
CA ILE A 48 2.53 10.56 5.77
C ILE A 48 1.71 9.83 6.82
N ASN A 49 0.92 8.87 6.40
CA ASN A 49 0.09 8.08 7.30
C ASN A 49 0.86 6.83 7.73
N ILE A 50 0.84 6.50 9.02
CA ILE A 50 1.51 5.31 9.54
C ILE A 50 0.47 4.30 10.00
N LEU A 51 0.48 3.11 9.41
CA LEU A 51 -0.35 1.99 9.82
C LEU A 51 0.50 1.05 10.67
N LYS A 52 0.24 1.07 11.98
CA LYS A 52 0.83 0.13 12.93
C LYS A 52 -0.30 -0.55 13.69
N LEU A 53 -0.77 -1.66 13.14
CA LEU A 53 -1.86 -2.45 13.70
C LEU A 53 -1.31 -3.68 14.39
N GLU A 54 -1.97 -4.08 15.48
CA GLU A 54 -1.67 -5.33 16.17
C GLU A 54 -1.99 -6.53 15.27
N ASN A 55 -1.09 -7.52 15.24
CA ASN A 55 -1.30 -8.77 14.51
C ASN A 55 -2.64 -9.41 14.88
N LYS A 56 -2.90 -9.51 16.20
CA LYS A 56 -4.11 -10.13 16.75
C LYS A 56 -5.40 -9.52 16.23
N LEU A 57 -5.44 -8.19 16.08
CA LEU A 57 -6.62 -7.48 15.56
C LEU A 57 -6.96 -7.95 14.14
N CYS A 58 -5.94 -8.07 13.29
CA CYS A 58 -6.11 -8.47 11.90
C CYS A 58 -6.45 -9.98 11.82
N GLU A 59 -5.77 -10.80 12.61
CA GLU A 59 -5.96 -12.25 12.67
C GLU A 59 -7.36 -12.64 13.16
N ASP A 60 -7.85 -11.99 14.23
CA ASP A 60 -9.20 -12.22 14.78
C ASP A 60 -10.28 -11.83 13.76
N ALA A 61 -9.98 -10.89 12.86
CA ALA A 61 -10.85 -10.50 11.74
C ALA A 61 -10.67 -11.36 10.47
N GLY A 62 -9.80 -12.38 10.51
CA GLY A 62 -9.55 -13.30 9.39
C GLY A 62 -8.50 -12.84 8.38
N PHE A 63 -7.83 -11.70 8.61
CA PHE A 63 -6.76 -11.18 7.74
C PHE A 63 -5.42 -11.77 8.16
N LYS A 64 -5.06 -12.89 7.55
CA LYS A 64 -3.75 -13.53 7.67
C LYS A 64 -3.50 -14.42 6.44
N ASN A 65 -2.24 -14.81 6.26
CA ASN A 65 -1.83 -15.84 5.29
C ASN A 65 -1.90 -15.41 3.82
N THR A 66 -1.92 -14.10 3.53
CA THR A 66 -1.84 -13.60 2.14
C THR A 66 -0.45 -13.82 1.52
N VAL A 67 0.55 -14.19 2.32
CA VAL A 67 1.91 -14.48 1.91
C VAL A 67 2.30 -15.90 2.30
N THR A 68 2.77 -16.69 1.35
CA THR A 68 3.01 -18.14 1.52
C THR A 68 4.07 -18.49 2.56
N TYR A 69 5.03 -17.59 2.81
CA TYR A 69 6.06 -17.76 3.84
C TYR A 69 5.64 -17.22 5.22
N CYS A 70 4.47 -16.59 5.33
CA CYS A 70 3.96 -15.99 6.58
C CYS A 70 2.54 -16.51 6.89
N LYS A 71 2.40 -17.83 7.11
CA LYS A 71 1.09 -18.53 7.22
C LYS A 71 0.48 -18.58 8.63
N ASN A 72 1.14 -18.01 9.64
CA ASN A 72 0.72 -18.16 11.04
C ASN A 72 0.58 -16.84 11.77
N ARG A 73 0.71 -15.71 11.06
CA ARG A 73 0.52 -14.37 11.62
C ARG A 73 0.08 -13.40 10.54
N ALA A 74 -0.58 -12.33 10.92
CA ALA A 74 -0.77 -11.19 10.02
C ALA A 74 0.58 -10.54 9.72
N CYS A 75 0.89 -10.36 8.42
CA CYS A 75 2.02 -9.55 7.97
C CYS A 75 1.58 -8.12 7.59
N SER A 76 2.52 -7.25 7.20
CA SER A 76 2.19 -5.90 6.71
C SER A 76 1.15 -5.89 5.59
N ARG A 77 1.19 -6.87 4.68
CA ARG A 77 0.18 -7.02 3.62
C ARG A 77 -1.21 -7.29 4.20
N ASP A 78 -1.32 -8.23 5.14
CA ASP A 78 -2.59 -8.55 5.80
C ASP A 78 -3.14 -7.36 6.59
N LYS A 79 -2.26 -6.64 7.30
CA LYS A 79 -2.60 -5.43 8.06
C LYS A 79 -3.12 -4.31 7.17
N ALA A 80 -2.44 -4.05 6.06
CA ALA A 80 -2.86 -3.04 5.11
C ALA A 80 -4.23 -3.40 4.50
N LEU A 81 -4.41 -4.65 4.08
CA LEU A 81 -5.70 -5.14 3.59
C LEU A 81 -6.81 -5.01 4.64
N TYR A 82 -6.55 -5.40 5.88
CA TYR A 82 -7.50 -5.20 6.98
C TYR A 82 -7.91 -3.73 7.08
N TYR A 83 -6.93 -2.82 7.11
CA TYR A 83 -7.17 -1.40 7.28
C TYR A 83 -8.06 -0.83 6.17
N PHE A 84 -7.69 -1.05 4.91
CA PHE A 84 -8.41 -0.49 3.77
C PHE A 84 -9.75 -1.20 3.47
N CYS A 85 -9.95 -2.43 3.93
CA CYS A 85 -11.24 -3.12 3.79
C CYS A 85 -12.22 -2.84 4.95
N LYS A 86 -11.73 -2.46 6.14
CA LYS A 86 -12.58 -2.28 7.33
C LYS A 86 -12.88 -0.83 7.69
N ASN A 87 -12.12 0.11 7.15
CA ASN A 87 -12.35 1.53 7.36
C ASN A 87 -12.94 2.15 6.10
N ASP A 88 -13.85 3.10 6.29
CA ASP A 88 -14.45 3.86 5.21
C ASP A 88 -13.49 4.98 4.78
N ILE A 89 -12.60 4.65 3.84
CA ILE A 89 -11.56 5.54 3.33
C ILE A 89 -11.90 5.86 1.88
N ASP A 90 -12.04 7.14 1.57
CA ASP A 90 -12.35 7.61 0.22
C ASP A 90 -11.09 7.61 -0.66
N PHE A 91 -10.92 6.56 -1.46
CA PHE A 91 -9.87 6.46 -2.48
C PHE A 91 -10.37 5.69 -3.71
N GLN A 92 -9.76 5.96 -4.87
CA GLN A 92 -10.12 5.26 -6.11
C GLN A 92 -9.30 3.99 -6.32
N TYR A 93 -7.97 4.11 -6.26
CA TYR A 93 -7.05 2.97 -6.42
C TYR A 93 -5.95 3.00 -5.35
N ILE A 94 -5.37 1.82 -5.08
CA ILE A 94 -4.28 1.65 -4.12
C ILE A 94 -3.13 0.83 -4.73
N TRP A 95 -1.91 1.36 -4.57
CA TRP A 95 -0.67 0.65 -4.84
C TRP A 95 -0.13 0.05 -3.53
N PHE A 96 -0.08 -1.28 -3.43
CA PHE A 96 0.70 -1.96 -2.39
C PHE A 96 2.12 -2.22 -2.90
N ILE A 97 3.11 -1.69 -2.21
CA ILE A 97 4.51 -1.72 -2.64
C ILE A 97 5.39 -2.29 -1.53
N GLU A 98 6.15 -3.34 -1.80
CA GLU A 98 7.09 -3.91 -0.84
C GLU A 98 8.31 -2.97 -0.66
N GLU A 99 8.93 -2.98 0.53
CA GLU A 99 10.03 -2.07 0.87
C GLU A 99 11.29 -2.26 0.00
N ASP A 100 11.41 -3.39 -0.68
CA ASP A 100 12.51 -3.75 -1.60
C ASP A 100 12.20 -3.43 -3.08
N VAL A 101 11.03 -2.85 -3.38
CA VAL A 101 10.68 -2.40 -4.73
C VAL A 101 11.26 -1.02 -5.01
N PHE A 102 12.11 -0.92 -6.02
CA PHE A 102 12.69 0.35 -6.44
C PHE A 102 11.76 1.16 -7.36
N ILE A 103 11.38 2.36 -6.92
CA ILE A 103 10.64 3.33 -7.74
C ILE A 103 11.62 4.43 -8.21
N PRO A 104 12.10 4.39 -9.47
CA PRO A 104 13.17 5.28 -9.92
C PRO A 104 12.76 6.75 -9.97
N ARG A 105 11.46 7.02 -10.19
CA ARG A 105 10.91 8.38 -10.33
C ARG A 105 9.49 8.42 -9.80
N ILE A 106 9.13 9.52 -9.12
CA ILE A 106 7.75 9.77 -8.63
C ILE A 106 6.70 9.66 -9.73
N TYR A 107 7.03 10.13 -10.94
CA TYR A 107 6.13 10.08 -12.10
C TYR A 107 5.87 8.67 -12.63
N THR A 108 6.58 7.65 -12.16
CA THR A 108 6.38 6.27 -12.65
C THR A 108 4.95 5.82 -12.39
N LEU A 109 4.46 5.98 -11.16
CA LEU A 109 3.09 5.59 -10.80
C LEU A 109 2.06 6.49 -11.50
N ILE A 110 2.30 7.80 -11.56
CA ILE A 110 1.43 8.75 -12.28
C ILE A 110 1.27 8.34 -13.75
N ASN A 111 2.36 7.96 -14.40
CA ASN A 111 2.34 7.56 -15.80
C ASN A 111 1.63 6.22 -16.01
N ILE A 112 1.72 5.30 -15.04
CA ILE A 112 1.00 4.03 -15.08
C ILE A 112 -0.50 4.29 -14.93
N ASP A 113 -0.91 5.04 -13.90
CA ASP A 113 -2.32 5.39 -13.66
C ASP A 113 -2.91 6.13 -14.86
N ASN A 114 -2.21 7.12 -15.43
CA ASN A 114 -2.68 7.85 -16.62
C ASN A 114 -2.79 6.96 -17.86
N LYS A 115 -1.95 5.93 -17.98
CA LYS A 115 -1.96 5.02 -19.15
C LYS A 115 -3.08 3.98 -19.05
N TYR A 116 -3.49 3.63 -17.82
CA TYR A 116 -4.47 2.60 -17.54
C TYR A 116 -5.50 3.10 -16.52
N ASP A 117 -6.11 4.25 -16.80
CA ASP A 117 -7.03 4.98 -15.93
C ASP A 117 -8.31 4.19 -15.55
N THR A 118 -8.66 3.22 -16.39
CA THR A 118 -9.83 2.34 -16.28
C THR A 118 -9.48 0.90 -15.93
N GLY A 119 -8.20 0.60 -15.67
CA GLY A 119 -7.75 -0.76 -15.37
C GLY A 119 -7.89 -1.10 -13.89
N ASP A 120 -8.66 -2.14 -13.57
CA ASP A 120 -8.78 -2.64 -12.19
C ASP A 120 -7.53 -3.39 -11.70
N LEU A 121 -6.85 -4.07 -12.62
CA LEU A 121 -5.66 -4.88 -12.32
C LEU A 121 -4.65 -4.84 -13.47
N LEU A 122 -3.40 -4.49 -13.13
CA LEU A 122 -2.29 -4.47 -14.06
C LEU A 122 -1.37 -5.67 -13.84
N SER A 123 -1.07 -6.38 -14.93
CA SER A 123 -0.19 -7.54 -14.90
C SER A 123 0.73 -7.51 -16.13
N PRO A 124 2.04 -7.76 -15.97
CA PRO A 124 2.98 -7.72 -17.09
C PRO A 124 2.71 -8.83 -18.12
N THR A 125 2.08 -9.93 -17.71
CA THR A 125 1.93 -11.15 -18.52
C THR A 125 0.51 -11.40 -19.03
N ASN A 126 -0.48 -10.62 -18.57
CA ASN A 126 -1.87 -10.82 -18.97
C ASN A 126 -2.33 -9.70 -19.91
N LYS A 127 -2.84 -10.08 -21.09
CA LYS A 127 -3.59 -9.15 -21.94
C LYS A 127 -4.81 -8.68 -21.13
N VAL A 128 -4.95 -7.37 -20.99
CA VAL A 128 -6.17 -6.76 -20.44
C VAL A 128 -7.35 -7.21 -21.29
N TRP A 129 -8.31 -7.88 -20.66
CA TRP A 129 -9.52 -8.34 -21.33
C TRP A 129 -10.59 -7.30 -21.10
N TYR A 130 -10.90 -6.52 -22.13
CA TYR A 130 -12.01 -5.56 -22.09
C TYR A 130 -13.31 -6.31 -22.37
N ASN A 131 -14.24 -6.30 -21.41
CA ASN A 131 -15.60 -6.74 -21.70
C ASN A 131 -16.24 -5.70 -22.63
N LYS A 132 -16.70 -6.13 -23.81
CA LYS A 132 -17.38 -5.29 -24.80
C LYS A 132 -18.68 -4.61 -24.30
N ASN A 133 -19.09 -4.87 -23.07
CA ASN A 133 -20.33 -4.35 -22.48
C ASN A 133 -20.09 -3.16 -21.52
N ASP A 134 -18.84 -2.80 -21.22
CA ASP A 134 -18.51 -1.69 -20.31
C ASP A 134 -18.40 -0.34 -21.04
N SER A 135 -18.99 -0.25 -22.24
CA SER A 135 -19.17 0.97 -23.01
C SER A 135 -20.65 1.19 -23.25
N ASN A 136 -21.33 1.79 -22.26
CA ASN A 136 -22.64 2.43 -22.44
C ASN A 136 -22.62 3.79 -21.74
#